data_AF-A0A150U530-F1
#
_entry.id   AF-A0A150U530-F1
#
_cell.length_a   1.000
_cell.length_b   1.000
_cell.length_c   1.000
_cell.angle_alpha   90.00
_cell.angle_beta   90.00
_cell.angle_gamma   90.00
#
_symmetry.space_group_name_H-M   'P 1'
#
loop_
_entity.id
_entity.type
_entity.pdbx_description
1 polymer ?
#
loop_
_entity_poly.entity_id
_entity_poly.type
_entity_poly.pdbx_seq_one_letter_code
_entity_poly.pdbx_strand_id
1 'polypeptide(L)'
;MSAALGLKAKPIATEPADDDSDISVLINRLTAEVNQIAVDKTKSIQQITNQMKMLALNALIESSRAGAQGAGFAVVAQEVRGVGQQVETIARELETQLTKRTGDLVSSIERMSQRSRGERMMDLSLNAIELIDRNLYERTCDVRWWATDSAVVDCAASPSTASVSHASQRLGVILGAYTVYLDLWLCDLDGNVIANGRADRFRAVGQNVAHTKWFREAKGLRSGDDYVAGDVENQPLLGNAQVATYCASVRAGGQANGAPIGVLAIHFDWEPQARAIVQGVRVGDNDKARVLLVDSNLRVIAASDGQGILSERISISLNGQRSGVYHDRNGSLVAFHATPGYETYRGLGWYGVIICGA
;
A
#
# COMPACT_ATOMS: atom_id res chain seq x y z
N MET A 1 23.20 -20.89 -33.07
CA MET A 1 21.95 -20.64 -33.81
C MET A 1 21.03 -19.87 -32.90
N SER A 2 20.70 -18.65 -33.31
CA SER A 2 20.02 -17.62 -32.54
C SER A 2 18.51 -17.78 -32.64
N ALA A 3 17.81 -17.84 -31.51
CA ALA A 3 16.36 -17.72 -31.43
C ALA A 3 16.00 -16.87 -30.21
N ALA A 4 16.17 -15.56 -30.36
CA ALA A 4 15.67 -14.57 -29.42
C ALA A 4 14.15 -14.44 -29.59
N LEU A 5 13.38 -15.14 -28.74
CA LEU A 5 11.96 -14.87 -28.54
C LEU A 5 11.83 -13.62 -27.65
N GLY A 6 11.93 -12.46 -28.28
CA GLY A 6 11.59 -11.18 -27.68
C GLY A 6 10.08 -11.07 -27.47
N LEU A 7 9.59 -11.55 -26.34
CA LEU A 7 8.29 -11.18 -25.79
C LEU A 7 8.35 -9.69 -25.40
N LYS A 8 8.09 -8.81 -26.37
CA LYS A 8 7.72 -7.42 -26.08
C LYS A 8 6.35 -7.46 -25.41
N ALA A 9 6.35 -7.36 -24.08
CA ALA A 9 5.15 -7.01 -23.33
C ALA A 9 4.63 -5.68 -23.91
N LYS A 10 3.45 -5.76 -24.52
CA LYS A 10 2.68 -4.59 -24.97
C LYS A 10 2.38 -3.77 -23.71
N PRO A 11 2.66 -2.45 -23.67
CA PRO A 11 2.14 -1.66 -22.57
C PRO A 11 0.61 -1.68 -22.71
N ILE A 12 -0.05 -2.34 -21.77
CA ILE A 12 -1.47 -2.10 -21.53
C ILE A 12 -1.49 -0.69 -20.95
N ALA A 13 -1.75 0.29 -21.81
CA ALA A 13 -2.21 1.60 -21.40
C ALA A 13 -3.61 1.42 -20.82
N THR A 14 -3.67 1.01 -19.55
CA THR A 14 -4.75 1.43 -18.68
C THR A 14 -4.22 2.68 -18.01
N GLU A 15 -4.65 3.85 -18.48
CA GLU A 15 -4.66 5.04 -17.65
C GLU A 15 -5.56 4.76 -16.44
N PRO A 16 -5.09 4.89 -15.19
CA PRO A 16 -5.98 4.84 -14.05
C PRO A 16 -5.55 5.89 -13.04
N ALA A 17 -5.86 7.16 -13.28
CA ALA A 17 -5.67 8.20 -12.26
C ALA A 17 -6.31 9.54 -12.66
N ASP A 18 -7.64 9.67 -12.59
CA ASP A 18 -8.28 10.90 -12.05
C ASP A 18 -9.79 10.81 -11.75
N ASP A 19 -10.42 9.63 -11.87
CA ASP A 19 -11.89 9.52 -11.84
C ASP A 19 -12.53 10.03 -10.52
N ASP A 20 -11.85 9.82 -9.37
CA ASP A 20 -12.38 10.22 -8.06
C ASP A 20 -12.29 11.73 -7.79
N SER A 21 -11.29 12.40 -8.40
CA SER A 21 -11.17 13.86 -8.33
C SER A 21 -12.17 14.53 -9.27
N ASP A 22 -12.35 13.95 -10.46
CA ASP A 22 -13.29 14.45 -11.48
C ASP A 22 -14.75 14.30 -11.02
N ILE A 23 -15.10 13.18 -10.37
CA ILE A 23 -16.42 12.99 -9.76
C ILE A 23 -16.65 13.99 -8.63
N SER A 24 -15.68 14.19 -7.74
CA SER A 24 -15.80 15.14 -6.62
C SER A 24 -15.98 16.59 -7.12
N VAL A 25 -15.22 16.98 -8.15
CA VAL A 25 -15.31 18.29 -8.80
C VAL A 25 -16.67 18.45 -9.50
N LEU A 26 -17.12 17.44 -10.24
CA LEU A 26 -18.40 17.44 -10.93
C LEU A 26 -19.57 17.62 -9.94
N ILE A 27 -19.55 16.87 -8.83
CA ILE A 27 -20.64 16.98 -7.86
C ILE A 27 -20.61 18.32 -7.12
N ASN A 28 -19.44 18.85 -6.78
CA ASN A 28 -19.32 20.20 -6.21
C ASN A 28 -19.92 21.26 -7.16
N ARG A 29 -19.67 21.14 -8.46
CA ARG A 29 -20.25 22.02 -9.48
C ARG A 29 -21.78 21.89 -9.54
N LEU A 30 -22.31 20.67 -9.62
CA LEU A 30 -23.76 20.40 -9.65
C LEU A 30 -24.48 20.91 -8.40
N THR A 31 -23.85 20.72 -7.24
CA THR A 31 -24.33 21.21 -5.94
C THR A 31 -24.44 22.74 -5.94
N ALA A 32 -23.40 23.43 -6.41
CA ALA A 32 -23.39 24.87 -6.52
C ALA A 32 -24.48 25.37 -7.49
N GLU A 33 -24.66 24.68 -8.61
CA GLU A 33 -25.69 25.00 -9.60
C GLU A 33 -27.11 24.84 -9.03
N VAL A 34 -27.37 23.74 -8.32
CA VAL A 34 -28.67 23.50 -7.65
C VAL A 34 -28.98 24.57 -6.61
N ASN A 35 -28.00 24.97 -5.79
CA ASN A 35 -28.17 26.03 -4.82
C ASN A 35 -28.47 27.38 -5.51
N GLN A 36 -27.76 27.70 -6.60
CA GLN A 36 -27.98 28.93 -7.34
C GLN A 36 -29.40 28.97 -7.95
N ILE A 37 -29.83 27.87 -8.58
CA ILE A 37 -31.19 27.74 -9.13
C ILE A 37 -32.25 27.92 -8.03
N ALA A 38 -32.06 27.31 -6.86
CA ALA A 38 -32.99 27.42 -5.75
C ALA A 38 -33.12 28.87 -5.24
N VAL A 39 -32.00 29.57 -5.07
CA VAL A 39 -31.99 30.99 -4.66
C VAL A 39 -32.71 31.87 -5.68
N ASP A 40 -32.43 31.68 -6.97
CA ASP A 40 -33.01 32.51 -8.03
C ASP A 40 -34.52 32.28 -8.18
N LYS A 41 -34.98 31.03 -8.06
CA LYS A 41 -36.42 30.69 -8.10
C LYS A 41 -37.17 31.17 -6.87
N THR A 42 -36.56 31.09 -5.68
CA THR A 42 -37.18 31.63 -4.44
C THR A 42 -37.36 33.14 -4.53
N LYS A 43 -36.34 33.88 -5.01
CA LYS A 43 -36.45 35.32 -5.29
C LYS A 43 -37.58 35.65 -6.26
N SER A 44 -37.69 34.87 -7.34
CA SER A 44 -38.77 35.04 -8.34
C SER A 44 -40.16 34.83 -7.71
N ILE A 45 -40.33 33.79 -6.89
CA ILE A 45 -41.59 33.53 -6.18
C ILE A 45 -41.93 34.69 -5.24
N GLN A 46 -40.94 35.25 -4.53
CA GLN A 46 -41.18 36.35 -3.62
C GLN A 46 -41.55 37.65 -4.34
N GLN A 47 -40.98 37.91 -5.52
CA GLN A 47 -41.38 39.00 -6.40
C GLN A 47 -42.84 38.85 -6.87
N ILE A 48 -43.23 37.66 -7.34
CA ILE A 48 -44.60 37.36 -7.78
C ILE A 48 -45.57 37.53 -6.61
N THR A 49 -45.20 37.02 -5.44
CA THR A 49 -46.03 37.12 -4.23
C THR A 49 -46.23 38.56 -3.78
N ASN A 50 -45.20 39.40 -3.88
CA ASN A 50 -45.29 40.83 -3.57
C ASN A 50 -46.20 41.57 -4.57
N GLN A 51 -46.11 41.26 -5.86
CA GLN A 51 -47.04 41.79 -6.87
C GLN A 51 -48.48 41.36 -6.58
N MET A 52 -48.69 40.09 -6.21
CA MET A 52 -50.00 39.56 -5.84
C MET A 52 -50.58 40.28 -4.62
N LYS A 53 -49.76 40.53 -3.58
CA LYS A 53 -50.16 41.30 -2.40
C LYS A 53 -50.55 42.74 -2.73
N MET A 54 -49.84 43.38 -3.65
CA MET A 54 -50.17 44.74 -4.12
C MET A 54 -51.47 44.76 -4.91
N LEU A 55 -51.69 43.78 -5.79
CA LEU A 55 -52.96 43.63 -6.52
C LEU A 55 -54.14 43.40 -5.56
N ALA A 56 -53.97 42.51 -4.59
CA ALA A 56 -54.97 42.27 -3.54
C ALA A 56 -55.24 43.52 -2.69
N LEU A 57 -54.20 44.29 -2.34
CA LEU A 57 -54.35 45.55 -1.60
C LEU A 57 -55.13 46.58 -2.43
N ASN A 58 -54.80 46.75 -3.72
CA ASN A 58 -55.51 47.66 -4.60
C ASN A 58 -56.98 47.25 -4.76
N ALA A 59 -57.26 45.95 -4.87
CA ALA A 59 -58.63 45.42 -4.94
C ALA A 59 -59.42 45.64 -3.63
N LEU A 60 -58.76 45.54 -2.46
CA LEU A 60 -59.35 45.88 -1.15
C LEU A 60 -59.70 47.37 -1.07
N ILE A 61 -58.80 48.25 -1.52
CA ILE A 61 -59.03 49.71 -1.53
C ILE A 61 -60.22 50.05 -2.44
N GLU A 62 -60.27 49.51 -3.65
CA GLU A 62 -61.35 49.78 -4.59
C GLU A 62 -62.70 49.19 -4.11
N SER A 63 -62.67 48.01 -3.48
CA SER A 63 -63.86 47.44 -2.82
C SER A 63 -64.38 48.34 -1.71
N SER A 64 -63.49 48.89 -0.88
CA SER A 64 -63.87 49.83 0.17
C SER A 64 -64.45 51.12 -0.40
N ARG A 65 -63.95 51.57 -1.57
CA ARG A 65 -64.45 52.76 -2.27
C ARG A 65 -65.85 52.53 -2.86
N ALA A 66 -66.12 51.32 -3.37
CA ALA A 66 -67.41 50.93 -3.92
C ALA A 66 -68.50 50.63 -2.86
N GLY A 67 -68.14 50.60 -1.57
CA GLY A 67 -69.08 50.40 -0.46
C GLY A 67 -69.77 49.03 -0.53
N ALA A 68 -71.10 49.00 -0.42
CA ALA A 68 -71.87 47.74 -0.41
C ALA A 68 -71.71 46.90 -1.69
N GLN A 69 -71.47 47.54 -2.83
CA GLN A 69 -71.27 46.85 -4.12
C GLN A 69 -69.89 46.19 -4.24
N GLY A 70 -68.91 46.58 -3.40
CA GLY A 70 -67.56 46.03 -3.38
C GLY A 70 -67.36 44.84 -2.42
N ALA A 71 -68.38 44.48 -1.63
CA ALA A 71 -68.23 43.49 -0.55
C ALA A 71 -67.73 42.11 -1.03
N GLY A 72 -68.20 41.63 -2.19
CA GLY A 72 -67.75 40.37 -2.77
C GLY A 72 -66.29 40.41 -3.26
N PHE A 73 -65.85 41.55 -3.81
CA PHE A 73 -64.46 41.74 -4.24
C PHE A 73 -63.50 41.83 -3.04
N ALA A 74 -63.94 42.37 -1.91
CA ALA A 74 -63.13 42.43 -0.68
C ALA A 74 -62.79 41.01 -0.16
N VAL A 75 -63.74 40.08 -0.22
CA VAL A 75 -63.53 38.67 0.18
C VAL A 75 -62.49 38.00 -0.74
N VAL A 76 -62.65 38.15 -2.06
CA VAL A 76 -61.70 37.58 -3.03
C VAL A 76 -60.30 38.15 -2.83
N ALA A 77 -60.18 39.46 -2.63
CA ALA A 77 -58.89 40.11 -2.41
C ALA A 77 -58.21 39.64 -1.11
N GLN A 78 -58.99 39.38 -0.05
CA GLN A 78 -58.48 38.80 1.19
C GLN A 78 -57.96 37.36 0.99
N GLU A 79 -58.67 36.53 0.22
CA GLU A 79 -58.21 35.17 -0.10
C GLU A 79 -56.93 35.17 -0.95
N VAL A 80 -56.85 36.05 -1.96
CA VAL A 80 -55.62 36.22 -2.77
C VAL A 80 -54.44 36.60 -1.88
N ARG A 81 -54.64 37.47 -0.88
CA ARG A 81 -53.60 37.82 0.10
C ARG A 81 -53.21 36.62 0.98
N GLY A 82 -54.18 35.82 1.42
CA GLY A 82 -53.96 34.60 2.20
C GLY A 82 -53.13 33.57 1.43
N VAL A 83 -53.49 33.28 0.18
CA VAL A 83 -52.75 32.40 -0.73
C VAL A 83 -51.32 32.90 -0.93
N GLY A 84 -51.14 34.21 -1.14
CA GLY A 84 -49.81 34.82 -1.26
C GLY A 84 -48.93 34.60 -0.03
N GLN A 85 -49.45 34.75 1.19
CA GLN A 85 -48.70 34.46 2.41
C GLN A 85 -48.31 32.99 2.53
N GLN A 86 -49.21 32.08 2.12
CA GLN A 86 -48.94 30.65 2.13
C GLN A 86 -47.84 30.28 1.13
N VAL A 87 -47.88 30.84 -0.08
CA VAL A 87 -46.82 30.68 -1.11
C VAL A 87 -45.48 31.19 -0.59
N GLU A 88 -45.44 32.33 0.09
CA GLU A 88 -44.22 32.88 0.67
C GLU A 88 -43.62 31.95 1.74
N THR A 89 -44.48 31.36 2.56
CA THR A 89 -44.07 30.42 3.62
C THR A 89 -43.48 29.15 2.99
N ILE A 90 -44.17 28.57 2.01
CA ILE A 90 -43.70 27.39 1.28
C ILE A 90 -42.37 27.68 0.57
N ALA A 91 -42.21 28.86 -0.03
CA ALA A 91 -40.97 29.24 -0.71
C ALA A 91 -39.78 29.31 0.26
N ARG A 92 -39.97 29.93 1.44
CA ARG A 92 -38.91 30.00 2.48
C ARG A 92 -38.58 28.64 3.07
N GLU A 93 -39.59 27.80 3.30
CA GLU A 93 -39.39 26.42 3.77
C GLU A 93 -38.62 25.61 2.74
N LEU A 94 -38.96 25.74 1.45
CA LEU A 94 -38.25 25.10 0.35
C LEU A 94 -36.79 25.55 0.33
N GLU A 95 -36.50 26.86 0.35
CA GLU A 95 -35.14 27.39 0.39
C GLU A 95 -34.33 26.79 1.55
N THR A 96 -34.90 26.83 2.77
CA THR A 96 -34.24 26.31 3.97
C THR A 96 -33.94 24.81 3.87
N GLN A 97 -34.91 24.02 3.42
CA GLN A 97 -34.74 22.57 3.27
C GLN A 97 -33.71 22.22 2.19
N LEU A 98 -33.69 22.98 1.09
CA LEU A 98 -32.78 22.75 -0.02
C LEU A 98 -31.35 23.08 0.38
N THR A 99 -31.11 24.24 1.00
CA THR A 99 -29.79 24.60 1.55
C THR A 99 -29.27 23.55 2.52
N LYS A 100 -30.12 23.07 3.44
CA LYS A 100 -29.74 22.02 4.39
C LYS A 100 -29.37 20.71 3.68
N ARG A 101 -30.24 20.20 2.80
CA ARG A 101 -30.00 18.93 2.08
C ARG A 101 -28.77 19.00 1.20
N THR A 102 -28.54 20.13 0.54
CA THR A 102 -27.35 20.32 -0.28
C THR A 102 -26.08 20.34 0.57
N GLY A 103 -26.09 20.99 1.74
CA GLY A 103 -24.97 20.93 2.69
C GLY A 103 -24.70 19.51 3.21
N ASP A 104 -25.76 18.76 3.56
CA ASP A 104 -25.64 17.37 3.98
C ASP A 104 -25.03 16.49 2.86
N LEU A 105 -25.41 16.73 1.61
CA LEU A 105 -24.90 16.04 0.42
C LEU A 105 -23.40 16.30 0.23
N VAL A 106 -22.96 17.56 0.26
CA VAL A 106 -21.52 17.93 0.17
C VAL A 106 -20.72 17.21 1.24
N SER A 107 -21.15 17.29 2.51
CA SER A 107 -20.44 16.64 3.61
C SER A 107 -20.37 15.11 3.44
N SER A 108 -21.39 14.49 2.84
CA SER A 108 -21.44 13.05 2.61
C SER A 108 -20.47 12.65 1.50
N ILE A 109 -20.36 13.46 0.46
CA ILE A 109 -19.43 13.24 -0.65
C ILE A 109 -17.99 13.41 -0.20
N GLU A 110 -17.69 14.44 0.59
CA GLU A 110 -16.35 14.61 1.17
C GLU A 110 -15.95 13.38 2.00
N ARG A 111 -16.85 12.88 2.85
CA ARG A 111 -16.60 11.64 3.61
C ARG A 111 -16.41 10.42 2.71
N MET A 112 -17.19 10.30 1.63
CA MET A 112 -17.05 9.20 0.67
C MET A 112 -15.73 9.26 -0.10
N SER A 113 -15.34 10.44 -0.59
CA SER A 113 -14.07 10.66 -1.30
C SER A 113 -12.87 10.34 -0.40
N GLN A 114 -12.89 10.83 0.85
CA GLN A 114 -11.85 10.52 1.83
C GLN A 114 -11.77 9.02 2.14
N ARG A 115 -12.91 8.34 2.23
CA ARG A 115 -12.97 6.90 2.44
C ARG A 115 -12.44 6.11 1.25
N SER A 116 -12.87 6.45 0.03
CA SER A 116 -12.40 5.84 -1.23
C SER A 116 -10.89 5.96 -1.36
N ARG A 117 -10.36 7.18 -1.12
CA ARG A 117 -8.92 7.44 -1.06
C ARG A 117 -8.25 6.55 -0.01
N GLY A 118 -8.79 6.48 1.20
CA GLY A 118 -8.23 5.64 2.26
C GLY A 118 -8.21 4.14 1.94
N GLU A 119 -9.30 3.61 1.39
CA GLU A 119 -9.42 2.20 0.97
C GLU A 119 -8.41 1.89 -0.15
N ARG A 120 -8.29 2.76 -1.16
CA ARG A 120 -7.27 2.61 -2.22
C ARG A 120 -5.85 2.56 -1.67
N MET A 121 -5.51 3.40 -0.69
CA MET A 121 -4.17 3.44 -0.10
C MET A 121 -3.86 2.22 0.75
N MET A 122 -4.87 1.66 1.41
CA MET A 122 -4.75 0.37 2.10
C MET A 122 -4.52 -0.77 1.11
N ASP A 123 -5.23 -0.80 -0.03
CA ASP A 123 -5.05 -1.79 -1.08
C ASP A 123 -3.67 -1.69 -1.75
N LEU A 124 -3.19 -0.47 -2.00
CA LEU A 124 -1.82 -0.26 -2.51
C LEU A 124 -0.75 -0.73 -1.50
N SER A 125 -0.99 -0.54 -0.20
CA SER A 125 -0.12 -1.04 0.85
C SER A 125 -0.09 -2.58 0.88
N LEU A 126 -1.23 -3.23 0.68
CA LEU A 126 -1.35 -4.68 0.53
C LEU A 126 -0.56 -5.18 -0.68
N ASN A 127 -0.81 -4.60 -1.85
CA ASN A 127 -0.13 -5.00 -3.09
C ASN A 127 1.40 -4.90 -2.97
N ALA A 128 1.90 -3.84 -2.32
CA ALA A 128 3.34 -3.67 -2.10
C ALA A 128 3.95 -4.80 -1.26
N ILE A 129 3.30 -5.17 -0.14
CA ILE A 129 3.83 -6.21 0.75
C ILE A 129 3.63 -7.62 0.18
N GLU A 130 2.55 -7.87 -0.57
CA GLU A 130 2.31 -9.16 -1.24
C GLU A 130 3.35 -9.46 -2.33
N LEU A 131 3.75 -8.46 -3.11
CA LEU A 131 4.80 -8.63 -4.12
C LEU A 131 6.14 -9.05 -3.49
N ILE A 132 6.44 -8.53 -2.31
CA ILE A 132 7.62 -8.95 -1.53
C ILE A 132 7.45 -10.40 -1.07
N ASP A 133 6.35 -10.75 -0.43
CA ASP A 133 6.14 -12.11 0.09
C ASP A 133 6.29 -13.17 -1.00
N ARG A 134 5.74 -12.93 -2.18
CA ARG A 134 5.87 -13.82 -3.32
C ARG A 134 7.32 -13.97 -3.77
N ASN A 135 8.07 -12.87 -3.82
CA ASN A 135 9.48 -12.88 -4.21
C ASN A 135 10.33 -13.65 -3.17
N LEU A 136 10.03 -13.46 -1.89
CA LEU A 136 10.72 -14.07 -0.76
C LEU A 136 10.41 -15.57 -0.60
N TYR A 137 9.19 -16.01 -0.91
CA TYR A 137 8.79 -17.41 -0.88
C TYR A 137 9.74 -18.30 -1.71
N GLU A 138 10.06 -17.88 -2.94
CA GLU A 138 10.93 -18.64 -3.84
C GLU A 138 12.33 -18.87 -3.24
N ARG A 139 12.84 -17.93 -2.45
CA ARG A 139 14.17 -18.03 -1.82
C ARG A 139 14.21 -19.15 -0.76
N THR A 140 13.08 -19.42 -0.11
CA THR A 140 12.95 -20.53 0.84
C THR A 140 13.06 -21.89 0.15
N CYS A 141 12.57 -21.99 -1.10
CA CYS A 141 12.67 -23.20 -1.90
C CYS A 141 14.08 -23.37 -2.45
N ASP A 142 14.66 -22.29 -2.98
CA ASP A 142 16.03 -22.25 -3.52
C ASP A 142 17.06 -22.77 -2.51
N VAL A 143 17.07 -22.24 -1.28
CA VAL A 143 18.07 -22.63 -0.27
C VAL A 143 17.97 -24.09 0.14
N ARG A 144 16.75 -24.62 0.29
CA ARG A 144 16.52 -26.03 0.66
C ARG A 144 16.94 -26.97 -0.46
N TRP A 145 16.61 -26.63 -1.69
CA TRP A 145 17.01 -27.41 -2.85
C TRP A 145 18.53 -27.44 -3.00
N TRP A 146 19.20 -26.28 -2.96
CA TRP A 146 20.65 -26.19 -3.14
C TRP A 146 21.45 -26.78 -1.96
N ALA A 147 20.86 -26.87 -0.77
CA ALA A 147 21.46 -27.58 0.36
C ALA A 147 21.59 -29.10 0.11
N THR A 148 20.92 -29.64 -0.91
CA THR A 148 21.01 -31.04 -1.34
C THR A 148 21.93 -31.26 -2.55
N ASP A 149 22.53 -30.23 -3.13
CA ASP A 149 23.48 -30.38 -4.24
C ASP A 149 24.67 -31.23 -3.77
N SER A 150 25.04 -32.25 -4.55
CA SER A 150 26.06 -33.23 -4.15
C SER A 150 27.40 -32.57 -3.85
N ALA A 151 27.79 -31.52 -4.57
CA ALA A 151 29.05 -30.83 -4.29
C ALA A 151 29.02 -30.09 -2.95
N VAL A 152 27.87 -29.54 -2.57
CA VAL A 152 27.66 -28.89 -1.27
C VAL A 152 27.70 -29.93 -0.14
N VAL A 153 26.98 -31.03 -0.31
CA VAL A 153 26.92 -32.14 0.65
C VAL A 153 28.29 -32.78 0.86
N ASP A 154 28.99 -33.14 -0.23
CA ASP A 154 30.31 -33.78 -0.20
C ASP A 154 31.35 -32.86 0.44
N CYS A 155 31.31 -31.57 0.12
CA CYS A 155 32.20 -30.57 0.74
C CYS A 155 31.94 -30.42 2.24
N ALA A 156 30.68 -30.34 2.68
CA ALA A 156 30.35 -30.26 4.10
C ALA A 156 30.72 -31.53 4.87
N ALA A 157 30.55 -32.71 4.26
CA ALA A 157 30.85 -34.00 4.89
C ALA A 157 32.36 -34.26 5.03
N SER A 158 33.15 -33.82 4.05
CA SER A 158 34.60 -34.02 4.04
C SER A 158 35.30 -32.85 3.32
N PRO A 159 35.53 -31.73 4.03
CA PRO A 159 36.19 -30.57 3.47
C PRO A 159 37.64 -30.89 3.06
N SER A 160 37.97 -30.60 1.81
CA SER A 160 39.32 -30.71 1.23
C SER A 160 39.48 -29.60 0.19
N THR A 161 40.71 -29.27 -0.19
CA THR A 161 40.95 -28.27 -1.24
C THR A 161 40.17 -28.57 -2.54
N ALA A 162 40.07 -29.86 -2.90
CA ALA A 162 39.34 -30.30 -4.07
C ALA A 162 37.82 -30.15 -3.90
N SER A 163 37.25 -30.62 -2.79
CA SER A 163 35.79 -30.52 -2.54
C SER A 163 35.33 -29.09 -2.33
N VAL A 164 36.12 -28.24 -1.67
CA VAL A 164 35.88 -26.80 -1.53
C VAL A 164 35.87 -26.11 -2.90
N SER A 165 36.88 -26.37 -3.74
CA SER A 165 36.92 -25.80 -5.09
C SER A 165 35.74 -26.24 -5.95
N HIS A 166 35.32 -27.50 -5.83
CA HIS A 166 34.17 -28.02 -6.57
C HIS A 166 32.85 -27.40 -6.09
N ALA A 167 32.64 -27.31 -4.77
CA ALA A 167 31.48 -26.62 -4.19
C ALA A 167 31.43 -25.15 -4.63
N SER A 168 32.53 -24.39 -4.51
CA SER A 168 32.58 -23.00 -4.97
C SER A 168 32.25 -22.85 -6.45
N GLN A 169 32.77 -23.72 -7.32
CA GLN A 169 32.42 -23.71 -8.75
C GLN A 169 30.93 -23.97 -8.97
N ARG A 170 30.33 -24.94 -8.27
CA ARG A 170 28.91 -25.27 -8.37
C ARG A 170 28.01 -24.14 -7.88
N LEU A 171 28.34 -23.53 -6.73
CA LEU A 171 27.67 -22.33 -6.22
C LEU A 171 27.78 -21.16 -7.21
N GLY A 172 28.94 -21.00 -7.88
CA GLY A 172 29.13 -20.01 -8.94
C GLY A 172 28.23 -20.24 -10.16
N VAL A 173 28.03 -21.50 -10.57
CA VAL A 173 27.08 -21.85 -11.66
C VAL A 173 25.65 -21.47 -11.28
N ILE A 174 25.23 -21.74 -10.04
CA ILE A 174 23.93 -21.32 -9.52
C ILE A 174 23.80 -19.80 -9.60
N LEU A 175 24.80 -19.05 -9.11
CA LEU A 175 24.81 -17.58 -9.14
C LEU A 175 24.84 -16.98 -10.56
N GLY A 176 25.28 -17.74 -11.57
CA GLY A 176 25.20 -17.36 -12.97
C GLY A 176 23.79 -17.46 -13.55
N ALA A 177 22.97 -18.40 -13.04
CA ALA A 177 21.58 -18.57 -13.45
C ALA A 177 20.60 -17.73 -12.61
N TYR A 178 20.91 -17.51 -11.33
CA TYR A 178 20.06 -16.80 -10.37
C TYR A 178 20.74 -15.48 -9.95
N THR A 179 20.53 -14.44 -10.75
CA THR A 179 21.25 -13.16 -10.63
C THR A 179 20.80 -12.29 -9.45
N VAL A 180 19.70 -12.64 -8.79
CA VAL A 180 19.14 -11.91 -7.63
C VAL A 180 19.89 -12.15 -6.32
N TYR A 181 20.89 -13.03 -6.32
CA TYR A 181 21.72 -13.31 -5.15
C TYR A 181 23.08 -12.63 -5.27
N LEU A 182 23.54 -12.09 -4.13
CA LEU A 182 24.90 -11.56 -4.02
C LEU A 182 25.91 -12.69 -3.91
N ASP A 183 25.69 -13.66 -3.02
CA ASP A 183 26.57 -14.81 -2.84
C ASP A 183 25.84 -15.95 -2.10
N LEU A 184 26.41 -17.15 -2.19
CA LEU A 184 25.98 -18.34 -1.47
C LEU A 184 27.15 -18.81 -0.61
N TRP A 185 26.92 -19.05 0.67
CA TRP A 185 27.94 -19.48 1.63
C TRP A 185 27.60 -20.86 2.18
N LEU A 186 28.54 -21.79 2.03
CA LEU A 186 28.53 -23.04 2.75
C LEU A 186 29.31 -22.87 4.04
N CYS A 187 28.66 -23.12 5.17
CA CYS A 187 29.24 -23.04 6.50
C CYS A 187 29.31 -24.42 7.15
N ASP A 188 30.35 -24.68 7.94
CA ASP A 188 30.38 -25.82 8.86
C ASP A 188 29.45 -25.59 10.07
N LEU A 189 29.34 -26.59 10.95
CA LEU A 189 28.49 -26.50 12.15
C LEU A 189 29.01 -25.54 13.23
N ASP A 190 30.27 -25.11 13.13
CA ASP A 190 30.90 -24.14 14.02
C ASP A 190 30.81 -22.70 13.46
N GLY A 191 30.18 -22.55 12.29
CA GLY A 191 29.94 -21.27 11.63
C GLY A 191 31.11 -20.75 10.83
N ASN A 192 32.11 -21.57 10.50
CA ASN A 192 33.15 -21.15 9.57
C ASN A 192 32.64 -21.30 8.14
N VAL A 193 32.80 -20.25 7.33
CA VAL A 193 32.50 -20.31 5.89
C VAL A 193 33.59 -21.15 5.22
N ILE A 194 33.21 -22.31 4.69
CA ILE A 194 34.14 -23.26 4.05
C ILE A 194 34.21 -23.08 2.52
N ALA A 195 33.12 -22.63 1.89
CA ALA A 195 33.07 -22.33 0.47
C ALA A 195 32.08 -21.20 0.18
N ASN A 196 32.35 -20.38 -0.83
CA ASN A 196 31.38 -19.44 -1.38
C ASN A 196 31.35 -19.44 -2.91
N GLY A 197 30.26 -18.95 -3.50
CA GLY A 197 30.03 -19.00 -4.95
C GLY A 197 30.72 -17.91 -5.76
N ARG A 198 31.02 -16.76 -5.15
CA ARG A 198 31.77 -15.65 -5.78
C ARG A 198 33.07 -15.35 -5.02
N ALA A 199 33.92 -16.36 -4.88
CA ALA A 199 35.22 -16.24 -4.19
C ALA A 199 36.18 -15.21 -4.83
N ASP A 200 35.98 -14.90 -6.11
CA ASP A 200 36.69 -13.86 -6.87
C ASP A 200 36.27 -12.44 -6.44
N ARG A 201 35.03 -12.27 -5.97
CA ARG A 201 34.46 -10.97 -5.58
C ARG A 201 34.42 -10.77 -4.06
N PHE A 202 34.05 -11.81 -3.31
CA PHE A 202 33.81 -11.74 -1.87
C PHE A 202 34.73 -12.70 -1.12
N ARG A 203 35.51 -12.15 -0.17
CA ARG A 203 36.43 -12.91 0.69
C ARG A 203 35.70 -13.46 1.91
N ALA A 204 34.73 -14.35 1.68
CA ALA A 204 33.90 -14.93 2.74
C ALA A 204 34.55 -16.17 3.39
N VAL A 205 35.27 -16.99 2.63
CA VAL A 205 35.91 -18.22 3.14
C VAL A 205 36.87 -17.92 4.28
N GLY A 206 36.78 -18.71 5.35
CA GLY A 206 37.57 -18.56 6.58
C GLY A 206 37.01 -17.56 7.59
N GLN A 207 35.96 -16.81 7.24
CA GLN A 207 35.24 -15.97 8.21
C GLN A 207 34.33 -16.83 9.09
N ASN A 208 34.13 -16.42 10.34
CA ASN A 208 33.21 -17.08 11.26
C ASN A 208 31.93 -16.26 11.46
N VAL A 209 30.79 -16.88 11.18
CA VAL A 209 29.46 -16.30 11.23
C VAL A 209 28.61 -16.88 12.37
N ALA A 210 29.20 -17.62 13.31
CA ALA A 210 28.44 -18.28 14.39
C ALA A 210 27.65 -17.32 15.28
N HIS A 211 28.07 -16.06 15.33
CA HIS A 211 27.43 -15.00 16.11
C HIS A 211 26.16 -14.44 15.43
N THR A 212 26.00 -14.62 14.12
CA THR A 212 24.85 -14.06 13.39
C THR A 212 23.56 -14.73 13.82
N LYS A 213 22.43 -14.01 13.72
CA LYS A 213 21.12 -14.53 14.11
C LYS A 213 20.71 -15.69 13.20
N TRP A 214 20.80 -15.49 11.89
CA TRP A 214 20.40 -16.48 10.89
C TRP A 214 21.16 -17.80 11.03
N PHE A 215 22.45 -17.78 11.37
CA PHE A 215 23.23 -19.00 11.54
C PHE A 215 22.81 -19.78 12.80
N ARG A 216 22.65 -19.07 13.92
CA ARG A 216 22.21 -19.68 15.18
C ARG A 216 20.83 -20.34 15.06
N GLU A 217 19.92 -19.70 14.34
CA GLU A 217 18.60 -20.26 14.04
C GLU A 217 18.71 -21.46 13.10
N ALA A 218 19.53 -21.37 12.04
CA ALA A 218 19.69 -22.43 11.05
C ALA A 218 20.32 -23.70 11.65
N LYS A 219 21.25 -23.55 12.60
CA LYS A 219 21.85 -24.66 13.35
C LYS A 219 20.81 -25.46 14.15
N GLY A 220 19.68 -24.85 14.51
CA GLY A 220 18.59 -25.47 15.26
C GLY A 220 17.52 -26.16 14.40
N LEU A 221 17.63 -26.14 13.07
CA LEU A 221 16.65 -26.76 12.17
C LEU A 221 16.59 -28.28 12.37
N ARG A 222 15.39 -28.85 12.30
CA ARG A 222 15.15 -30.27 12.61
C ARG A 222 15.15 -31.16 11.37
N SER A 223 14.72 -30.60 10.24
CA SER A 223 14.71 -31.23 8.91
C SER A 223 15.48 -30.41 7.88
N GLY A 224 15.90 -31.04 6.79
CA GLY A 224 16.35 -30.36 5.57
C GLY A 224 15.21 -29.66 4.82
N ASP A 225 13.96 -30.00 5.14
CA ASP A 225 12.76 -29.33 4.61
C ASP A 225 12.45 -28.00 5.34
N ASP A 226 13.07 -27.78 6.50
CA ASP A 226 12.95 -26.54 7.26
C ASP A 226 13.89 -25.46 6.70
N TYR A 227 13.59 -24.20 6.99
CA TYR A 227 14.41 -23.06 6.58
C TYR A 227 14.38 -21.95 7.63
N VAL A 228 15.34 -21.03 7.52
CA VAL A 228 15.33 -19.74 8.20
C VAL A 228 15.27 -18.63 7.16
N ALA A 229 14.40 -17.64 7.39
CA ALA A 229 14.37 -16.39 6.65
C ALA A 229 14.84 -15.27 7.60
N GLY A 230 15.98 -14.66 7.29
CA GLY A 230 16.51 -13.52 8.03
C GLY A 230 15.78 -12.22 7.69
N ASP A 231 15.75 -11.31 8.66
CA ASP A 231 15.33 -9.92 8.43
C ASP A 231 16.39 -9.17 7.59
N VAL A 232 16.05 -7.98 7.10
CA VAL A 232 16.96 -7.18 6.28
C VAL A 232 18.07 -6.57 7.14
N GLU A 233 19.30 -6.80 6.73
CA GLU A 233 20.50 -6.28 7.37
C GLU A 233 21.58 -5.89 6.35
N ASN A 234 22.55 -5.08 6.77
CA ASN A 234 23.76 -4.86 5.99
C ASN A 234 24.75 -6.00 6.26
N GLN A 235 25.32 -6.58 5.20
CA GLN A 235 26.29 -7.66 5.32
C GLN A 235 27.72 -7.15 5.01
N PRO A 236 28.59 -6.97 6.03
CA PRO A 236 29.94 -6.42 5.84
C PRO A 236 30.80 -7.20 4.83
N LEU A 237 30.70 -8.53 4.82
CA LEU A 237 31.50 -9.38 3.91
C LEU A 237 31.05 -9.30 2.44
N LEU A 238 29.87 -8.70 2.19
CA LEU A 238 29.32 -8.48 0.85
C LEU A 238 29.36 -7.00 0.46
N GLY A 239 30.36 -6.27 0.97
CA GLY A 239 30.52 -4.83 0.69
C GLY A 239 29.50 -3.96 1.42
N ASN A 240 29.00 -4.43 2.57
CA ASN A 240 27.98 -3.77 3.37
C ASN A 240 26.64 -3.57 2.62
N ALA A 241 26.36 -4.45 1.65
CA ALA A 241 25.11 -4.45 0.89
C ALA A 241 23.92 -4.89 1.77
N GLN A 242 22.73 -4.42 1.41
CA GLN A 242 21.48 -4.81 2.06
C GLN A 242 21.09 -6.22 1.61
N VAL A 243 20.92 -7.13 2.57
CA VAL A 243 20.58 -8.52 2.29
C VAL A 243 19.44 -9.02 3.15
N ALA A 244 18.69 -9.96 2.58
CA ALA A 244 17.89 -10.92 3.34
C ALA A 244 18.57 -12.30 3.22
N THR A 245 19.01 -12.85 4.34
CA THR A 245 19.75 -14.13 4.34
C THR A 245 18.81 -15.29 4.60
N TYR A 246 18.77 -16.25 3.68
CA TYR A 246 17.99 -17.48 3.81
C TYR A 246 18.92 -18.66 4.09
N CYS A 247 18.52 -19.54 4.99
CA CYS A 247 19.34 -20.67 5.39
C CYS A 247 18.58 -21.99 5.37
N ALA A 248 19.29 -23.07 5.03
CA ALA A 248 18.84 -24.44 5.24
C ALA A 248 20.00 -25.28 5.78
N SER A 249 19.65 -26.34 6.52
CA SER A 249 20.64 -27.31 7.00
C SER A 249 21.11 -28.21 5.86
N VAL A 250 22.42 -28.30 5.67
CA VAL A 250 23.04 -29.32 4.80
C VAL A 250 23.12 -30.60 5.62
N ARG A 251 22.60 -31.70 5.07
CA ARG A 251 22.45 -32.96 5.80
C ARG A 251 23.14 -34.12 5.10
N ALA A 252 23.58 -35.09 5.89
CA ALA A 252 24.29 -36.26 5.42
C ALA A 252 23.52 -36.96 4.27
N GLY A 253 24.22 -37.19 3.15
CA GLY A 253 23.65 -37.81 1.95
C GLY A 253 22.56 -36.99 1.25
N GLY A 254 22.43 -35.69 1.54
CA GLY A 254 21.38 -34.84 0.99
C GLY A 254 19.97 -35.21 1.46
N GLN A 255 19.85 -36.03 2.51
CA GLN A 255 18.57 -36.51 3.01
C GLN A 255 17.95 -35.53 4.01
N ALA A 256 16.66 -35.23 3.88
CA ALA A 256 15.96 -34.31 4.77
C ALA A 256 16.05 -34.72 6.26
N ASN A 257 16.04 -36.04 6.54
CA ASN A 257 16.17 -36.58 7.89
C ASN A 257 17.62 -36.99 8.26
N GLY A 258 18.60 -36.69 7.41
CA GLY A 258 20.02 -36.99 7.69
C GLY A 258 20.56 -36.16 8.85
N ALA A 259 21.68 -36.59 9.43
CA ALA A 259 22.38 -35.79 10.44
C ALA A 259 22.83 -34.44 9.84
N PRO A 260 22.69 -33.31 10.57
CA PRO A 260 23.20 -32.03 10.09
C PRO A 260 24.72 -32.08 9.99
N ILE A 261 25.26 -31.60 8.87
CA ILE A 261 26.71 -31.56 8.59
C ILE A 261 27.20 -30.17 8.18
N GLY A 262 26.28 -29.22 7.95
CA GLY A 262 26.60 -27.84 7.65
C GLY A 262 25.35 -26.99 7.49
N VAL A 263 25.54 -25.73 7.11
CA VAL A 263 24.47 -24.77 6.80
C VAL A 263 24.78 -24.13 5.45
N LEU A 264 23.81 -24.14 4.55
CA LEU A 264 23.87 -23.33 3.34
C LEU A 264 23.10 -22.02 3.62
N ALA A 265 23.78 -20.90 3.43
CA ALA A 265 23.21 -19.57 3.50
C ALA A 265 23.22 -18.94 2.10
N ILE A 266 22.10 -18.34 1.70
CA ILE A 266 21.99 -17.60 0.45
C ILE A 266 21.67 -16.15 0.77
N HIS A 267 22.45 -15.23 0.21
CA HIS A 267 22.33 -13.80 0.49
C HIS A 267 21.60 -13.13 -0.68
N PHE A 268 20.30 -12.94 -0.50
CA PHE A 268 19.45 -12.25 -1.47
C PHE A 268 19.80 -10.76 -1.50
N ASP A 269 20.05 -10.23 -2.69
CA ASP A 269 20.24 -8.79 -2.90
C ASP A 269 18.90 -8.11 -2.67
N TRP A 270 18.73 -7.40 -1.55
CA TRP A 270 17.42 -6.88 -1.14
C TRP A 270 17.05 -5.58 -1.87
N GLU A 271 18.04 -4.70 -2.00
CA GLU A 271 17.82 -3.30 -2.33
C GLU A 271 17.18 -3.07 -3.71
N PRO A 272 17.66 -3.69 -4.82
CA PRO A 272 17.07 -3.45 -6.14
C PRO A 272 15.59 -3.86 -6.23
N GLN A 273 15.21 -4.95 -5.58
CA GLN A 273 13.90 -5.58 -5.65
C GLN A 273 12.91 -4.79 -4.80
N ALA A 274 13.30 -4.47 -3.56
CA ALA A 274 12.46 -3.68 -2.68
C ALA A 274 12.26 -2.26 -3.22
N ARG A 275 13.32 -1.65 -3.78
CA ARG A 275 13.24 -0.34 -4.44
C ARG A 275 12.27 -0.35 -5.62
N ALA A 276 12.34 -1.35 -6.49
CA ALA A 276 11.45 -1.47 -7.64
C ALA A 276 9.98 -1.57 -7.22
N ILE A 277 9.69 -2.25 -6.11
CA ILE A 277 8.33 -2.37 -5.57
C ILE A 277 7.83 -1.03 -5.02
N VAL A 278 8.56 -0.40 -4.10
CA VAL A 278 8.11 0.86 -3.48
C VAL A 278 8.02 2.02 -4.48
N GLN A 279 8.86 2.05 -5.51
CA GLN A 279 8.80 3.04 -6.59
C GLN A 279 7.76 2.69 -7.67
N GLY A 280 7.36 1.43 -7.76
CA GLY A 280 6.34 0.95 -8.69
C GLY A 280 4.90 1.30 -8.26
N VAL A 281 4.69 1.52 -6.95
CA VAL A 281 3.37 1.90 -6.42
C VAL A 281 2.98 3.30 -6.88
N ARG A 282 1.85 3.40 -7.59
CA ARG A 282 1.30 4.66 -8.11
C ARG A 282 0.19 5.19 -7.21
N VAL A 283 0.53 6.15 -6.36
CA VAL A 283 -0.40 6.77 -5.41
C VAL A 283 -1.23 7.90 -6.05
N GLY A 284 -0.79 8.45 -7.20
CA GLY A 284 -1.44 9.55 -7.93
C GLY A 284 -0.50 10.76 -8.10
N ASP A 285 -0.81 11.68 -9.01
CA ASP A 285 0.12 12.74 -9.46
C ASP A 285 0.28 13.92 -8.49
N ASN A 286 -0.66 14.09 -7.53
CA ASN A 286 -0.68 15.23 -6.61
C ASN A 286 -0.21 14.93 -5.18
N ASP A 287 0.05 13.67 -4.85
CA ASP A 287 0.40 13.27 -3.48
C ASP A 287 1.92 13.15 -3.30
N LYS A 288 2.48 13.92 -2.35
CA LYS A 288 3.79 13.64 -1.76
C LYS A 288 3.69 12.39 -0.88
N ALA A 289 3.47 11.25 -1.52
CA ALA A 289 3.31 9.97 -0.87
C ALA A 289 4.66 9.29 -0.68
N ARG A 290 4.90 8.83 0.54
CA ARG A 290 6.03 7.98 0.88
C ARG A 290 5.54 6.55 1.01
N VAL A 291 6.01 5.68 0.13
CA VAL A 291 5.69 4.24 0.12
C VAL A 291 6.85 3.53 0.80
N LEU A 292 6.51 2.71 1.79
CA LEU A 292 7.47 2.08 2.69
C LEU A 292 7.19 0.58 2.79
N LEU A 293 8.28 -0.16 2.94
CA LEU A 293 8.26 -1.49 3.54
C LEU A 293 8.96 -1.36 4.89
N VAL A 294 8.35 -1.90 5.95
CA VAL A 294 8.90 -1.86 7.30
C VAL A 294 8.93 -3.24 7.93
N ASP A 295 9.94 -3.49 8.77
CA ASP A 295 10.05 -4.73 9.52
C ASP A 295 9.02 -4.83 10.67
N SER A 296 9.03 -5.95 11.40
CA SER A 296 8.10 -6.19 12.52
C SER A 296 8.28 -5.21 13.69
N ASN A 297 9.38 -4.46 13.72
CA ASN A 297 9.66 -3.42 14.70
C ASN A 297 9.54 -2.01 14.09
N LEU A 298 8.81 -1.88 12.97
CA LEU A 298 8.55 -0.65 12.22
C LEU A 298 9.82 0.07 11.75
N ARG A 299 10.95 -0.64 11.60
CA ARG A 299 12.15 -0.09 10.97
C ARG A 299 11.98 -0.09 9.47
N VAL A 300 12.35 1.00 8.81
CA VAL A 300 12.29 1.11 7.35
C VAL A 300 13.27 0.12 6.72
N ILE A 301 12.76 -0.81 5.92
CA ILE A 301 13.56 -1.74 5.11
C ILE A 301 13.53 -1.37 3.62
N ALA A 302 12.56 -0.59 3.17
CA ALA A 302 12.61 0.10 1.87
C ALA A 302 11.74 1.36 1.89
N ALA A 303 12.11 2.35 1.08
CA ALA A 303 11.37 3.60 0.95
C ALA A 303 11.42 4.14 -0.48
N SER A 304 10.30 4.66 -0.99
CA SER A 304 10.18 5.22 -2.35
C SER A 304 11.13 6.41 -2.58
N ASP A 305 11.42 7.17 -1.53
CA ASP A 305 12.34 8.33 -1.51
C ASP A 305 13.79 7.96 -1.17
N GLY A 306 14.06 6.69 -0.86
CA GLY A 306 15.38 6.20 -0.45
C GLY A 306 15.84 6.65 0.95
N GLN A 307 15.00 7.33 1.72
CA GLN A 307 15.39 7.88 3.02
C GLN A 307 15.17 6.89 4.16
N GLY A 308 16.03 6.95 5.19
CA GLY A 308 15.83 6.22 6.44
C GLY A 308 16.02 4.70 6.37
N ILE A 309 16.45 4.16 5.22
CA ILE A 309 16.62 2.71 5.04
C ILE A 309 17.56 2.15 6.11
N LEU A 310 17.08 1.11 6.81
CA LEU A 310 17.71 0.40 7.93
C LEU A 310 18.09 1.25 9.16
N SER A 311 17.71 2.53 9.20
CA SER A 311 18.09 3.48 10.26
C SER A 311 16.89 4.14 10.92
N GLU A 312 15.85 4.46 10.15
CA GLU A 312 14.62 5.06 10.63
C GLU A 312 13.66 4.00 11.18
N ARG A 313 12.99 4.32 12.28
CA ARG A 313 11.80 3.61 12.75
C ARG A 313 10.61 4.56 12.70
N ILE A 314 9.59 4.18 11.95
CA ILE A 314 8.37 4.99 11.84
C ILE A 314 7.49 4.76 13.06
N SER A 315 6.73 5.79 13.43
CA SER A 315 5.78 5.73 14.54
C SER A 315 4.35 5.76 13.99
N ILE A 316 3.82 4.58 13.66
CA ILE A 316 2.42 4.42 13.21
C ILE A 316 1.58 3.68 14.25
N SER A 317 0.28 3.98 14.29
CA SER A 317 -0.67 3.35 15.21
C SER A 317 -1.33 2.15 14.54
N LEU A 318 -0.91 0.95 14.93
CA LEU A 318 -1.49 -0.29 14.40
C LEU A 318 -2.83 -0.65 15.07
N ASN A 319 -3.09 -0.18 16.29
CA ASN A 319 -4.31 -0.47 17.07
C ASN A 319 -4.66 -1.98 17.18
N GLY A 320 -3.66 -2.86 17.14
CA GLY A 320 -3.85 -4.31 17.12
C GLY A 320 -4.45 -4.86 15.81
N GLN A 321 -4.59 -4.03 14.78
CA GLN A 321 -5.09 -4.41 13.47
C GLN A 321 -3.94 -4.83 12.55
N ARG A 322 -4.26 -5.72 11.60
CA ARG A 322 -3.33 -6.12 10.54
C ARG A 322 -3.31 -5.14 9.37
N SER A 323 -4.36 -4.35 9.20
CA SER A 323 -4.45 -3.31 8.20
C SER A 323 -5.33 -2.19 8.71
N GLY A 324 -5.16 -0.99 8.15
CA GLY A 324 -5.95 0.16 8.54
C GLY A 324 -5.55 1.43 7.82
N VAL A 325 -6.43 2.43 7.95
CA VAL A 325 -6.23 3.77 7.43
C VAL A 325 -6.69 4.80 8.45
N TYR A 326 -5.90 5.84 8.66
CA TYR A 326 -6.22 6.95 9.56
C TYR A 326 -5.44 8.22 9.19
N HIS A 327 -5.85 9.37 9.73
CA HIS A 327 -5.07 10.60 9.66
C HIS A 327 -4.26 10.79 10.95
N ASP A 328 -2.97 11.08 10.82
CA ASP A 328 -2.11 11.36 11.97
C ASP A 328 -2.34 12.78 12.55
N ARG A 329 -1.58 13.14 13.58
CA ARG A 329 -1.70 14.47 14.23
C ARG A 329 -1.33 15.64 13.31
N ASN A 330 -0.55 15.38 12.27
CA ASN A 330 -0.11 16.37 11.29
C ASN A 330 -1.07 16.46 10.10
N GLY A 331 -2.16 15.66 10.10
CA GLY A 331 -3.11 15.59 9.01
C GLY A 331 -2.67 14.68 7.85
N SER A 332 -1.55 13.97 7.97
CA SER A 332 -1.10 13.02 6.96
C SER A 332 -1.95 11.76 6.98
N LEU A 333 -2.38 11.30 5.80
CA LEU A 333 -3.09 10.05 5.65
C LEU A 333 -2.07 8.90 5.74
N VAL A 334 -2.27 8.00 6.70
CA VAL A 334 -1.47 6.80 6.90
C VAL A 334 -2.32 5.58 6.59
N ALA A 335 -1.87 4.77 5.64
CA ALA A 335 -2.42 3.45 5.36
C ALA A 335 -1.35 2.39 5.59
N PHE A 336 -1.74 1.24 6.13
CA PHE A 336 -0.83 0.13 6.35
C PHE A 336 -1.51 -1.22 6.11
N HIS A 337 -0.71 -2.21 5.75
CA HIS A 337 -1.13 -3.60 5.65
C HIS A 337 0.02 -4.54 6.05
N ALA A 338 -0.25 -5.48 6.95
CA ALA A 338 0.66 -6.53 7.35
C ALA A 338 0.80 -7.56 6.23
N THR A 339 1.98 -8.17 6.13
CA THR A 339 2.21 -9.36 5.29
C THR A 339 1.08 -10.39 5.49
N PRO A 340 0.38 -10.81 4.43
CA PRO A 340 -0.53 -11.96 4.49
C PRO A 340 0.23 -13.29 4.49
N GLY A 341 1.50 -13.29 4.08
CA GLY A 341 2.26 -14.49 3.73
C GLY A 341 1.92 -14.96 2.32
N TYR A 342 2.63 -15.98 1.84
CA TYR A 342 2.41 -16.59 0.54
C TYR A 342 2.72 -18.09 0.59
N GLU A 343 1.75 -18.93 0.21
CA GLU A 343 1.85 -20.39 0.26
C GLU A 343 2.29 -20.91 1.66
N THR A 344 3.47 -21.51 1.77
CA THR A 344 4.04 -22.01 3.04
C THR A 344 4.95 -20.98 3.73
N TYR A 345 5.19 -19.83 3.12
CA TYR A 345 5.93 -18.73 3.72
C TYR A 345 4.97 -17.81 4.48
N ARG A 346 5.08 -17.79 5.81
CA ARG A 346 4.17 -17.01 6.67
C ARG A 346 4.45 -15.51 6.71
N GLY A 347 5.54 -15.05 6.10
CA GLY A 347 6.05 -13.68 6.24
C GLY A 347 6.82 -13.46 7.54
N LEU A 348 7.52 -12.34 7.63
CA LEU A 348 8.34 -11.93 8.79
C LEU A 348 7.64 -10.92 9.71
N GLY A 349 6.31 -10.79 9.59
CA GLY A 349 5.54 -9.79 10.32
C GLY A 349 5.80 -8.36 9.83
N TRP A 350 6.22 -8.22 8.58
CA TRP A 350 6.48 -6.94 7.93
C TRP A 350 5.19 -6.25 7.49
N TYR A 351 5.29 -4.95 7.17
CA TYR A 351 4.16 -4.14 6.72
C TYR A 351 4.52 -3.35 5.46
N GLY A 352 3.56 -3.27 4.54
CA GLY A 352 3.50 -2.19 3.56
C GLY A 352 2.83 -0.98 4.19
N VAL A 353 3.41 0.20 4.02
CA VAL A 353 2.91 1.45 4.62
C VAL A 353 2.96 2.57 3.58
N ILE A 354 1.90 3.34 3.47
CA ILE A 354 1.83 4.55 2.64
C ILE A 354 1.49 5.73 3.54
N ILE A 355 2.31 6.76 3.47
CA ILE A 355 2.11 8.03 4.17
C ILE A 355 1.94 9.12 3.13
N CYS A 356 0.75 9.69 2.99
CA CYS A 356 0.50 10.85 2.15
C CYS A 356 0.54 12.11 3.01
N GLY A 357 1.35 13.09 2.62
CA GLY A 357 1.37 14.41 3.26
C GLY A 357 -0.01 15.07 3.28
N ALA A 358 -0.19 15.98 4.24
CA ALA A 358 -1.41 16.78 4.40
C ALA A 358 -1.63 17.78 3.26
#